data_AF-A0A3S4G499-F1
#
_entry.id   AF-A0A3S4G499-F1
#
_cell.length_a   1.000
_cell.length_b   1.000
_cell.length_c   1.000
_cell.angle_alpha   90.00
_cell.angle_beta   90.00
_cell.angle_gamma   90.00
#
_symmetry.space_group_name_H-M   'P 1'
#
loop_
_entity.id
_entity.type
_entity.pdbx_description
1 polymer ?
#
loop_
_entity_poly.entity_id
_entity_poly.type
_entity_poly.pdbx_seq_one_letter_code
_entity_poly.pdbx_strand_id
1 'polypeptide(L)'
;MAPLTAWWRYLAPLLVIAIIAVLPVPSGLESHTWRYFAVFAGVIVGLILEPVPGAVVAMIGISIIAILSPWLLFSPEQLAQDGFKFTAKALSWAVSGFSNSVIWLIFAAFMFGTGYEKTGLGRRIALILVKKMGHRTLFLGYAVMLSELILAPVTPSNSARGAGIVYPIIRNLPPLYHSQPNDASSRSIGSYIMWMGITADCVTSAVFLTAMAPNLLLMGLMKSASHAALGWGDWFLGMLPLSILLVLLVPWLAYVFYPPVLKSGDQVPRWAETELKTMGRFAHAKKECWR
;
A
#
# COMPACT_ATOMS: atom_id res chain seq x y z
N MET A 1 6.13 23.53 -12.77
CA MET A 1 4.80 23.92 -12.28
C MET A 1 3.78 23.09 -13.05
N ALA A 2 3.03 22.20 -12.38
CA ALA A 2 1.97 21.45 -13.03
C ALA A 2 0.91 22.42 -13.59
N PRO A 3 0.27 22.13 -14.72
CA PRO A 3 -0.64 23.07 -15.36
C PRO A 3 -1.83 23.38 -14.44
N LEU A 4 -2.28 24.64 -14.48
CA LEU A 4 -3.43 25.22 -13.75
C LEU A 4 -4.78 24.52 -14.02
N THR A 5 -4.81 23.40 -14.74
CA THR A 5 -6.03 22.69 -15.18
C THR A 5 -6.67 21.84 -14.10
N ALA A 6 -6.03 21.68 -12.93
CA ALA A 6 -6.51 20.82 -11.85
C ALA A 6 -6.99 21.58 -10.59
N TRP A 7 -7.27 22.89 -10.68
CA TRP A 7 -7.73 23.72 -9.55
C TRP A 7 -8.97 23.17 -8.84
N TRP A 8 -9.87 22.51 -9.58
CA TRP A 8 -11.06 21.88 -9.03
C TRP A 8 -10.76 20.81 -7.98
N ARG A 9 -9.58 20.16 -8.04
CA ARG A 9 -9.14 19.16 -7.04
C ARG A 9 -8.89 19.79 -5.67
N TYR A 10 -8.53 21.07 -5.62
CA TYR A 10 -8.36 21.82 -4.37
C TYR A 10 -9.70 22.29 -3.81
N LEU A 11 -10.65 22.63 -4.69
CA LEU A 11 -11.97 23.11 -4.26
C LEU A 11 -12.93 21.99 -3.88
N ALA A 12 -12.87 20.83 -4.54
CA ALA A 12 -13.78 19.73 -4.28
C ALA A 12 -13.82 19.30 -2.79
N PRO A 13 -12.68 19.16 -2.07
CA PRO A 13 -12.69 18.93 -0.62
C PRO A 13 -13.45 20.01 0.15
N LEU A 14 -13.20 21.30 -0.16
CA LEU A 14 -13.83 22.43 0.52
C LEU A 14 -15.34 22.50 0.25
N LEU A 15 -15.75 22.22 -0.99
CA LEU A 15 -17.15 22.14 -1.38
C LEU A 15 -17.88 21.02 -0.64
N VAL A 16 -17.26 19.85 -0.51
CA VAL A 16 -17.85 18.74 0.25
C VAL A 16 -18.02 19.10 1.72
N ILE A 17 -17.03 19.77 2.34
CA ILE A 17 -17.15 20.27 3.72
C ILE A 17 -18.33 21.24 3.83
N ALA A 18 -18.42 22.22 2.93
CA ALA A 18 -19.48 23.24 2.95
C ALA A 18 -20.87 22.62 2.75
N ILE A 19 -21.01 21.71 1.79
CA ILE A 19 -22.27 21.02 1.50
C ILE A 19 -22.72 20.22 2.72
N ILE A 20 -21.86 19.39 3.29
CA ILE A 20 -22.21 18.57 4.46
C ILE A 20 -22.52 19.47 5.67
N ALA A 21 -21.75 20.53 5.89
CA ALA A 21 -21.95 21.43 7.03
C ALA A 21 -23.27 22.21 6.99
N VAL A 22 -23.82 22.48 5.78
CA VAL A 22 -25.11 23.17 5.59
C VAL A 22 -26.29 22.21 5.61
N LEU A 23 -26.07 20.92 5.29
CA LEU A 23 -27.11 19.91 5.40
C LEU A 23 -27.59 19.77 6.85
N PRO A 24 -28.89 19.48 7.06
CA PRO A 24 -29.45 19.32 8.39
C PRO A 24 -28.76 18.16 9.12
N VAL A 25 -28.47 18.38 10.40
CA VAL A 25 -27.85 17.36 11.25
C VAL A 25 -28.79 16.15 11.34
N PRO A 26 -28.32 14.93 11.01
CA PRO A 26 -29.15 13.73 11.13
C PRO A 26 -29.62 13.52 12.58
N SER A 27 -30.83 13.00 12.74
CA SER A 27 -31.41 12.72 14.06
C SER A 27 -30.50 11.81 14.89
N GLY A 28 -30.20 12.21 16.13
CA GLY A 28 -29.33 11.45 17.04
C GLY A 28 -27.85 11.83 16.98
N LEU A 29 -27.46 12.79 16.14
CA LEU A 29 -26.11 13.35 16.13
C LEU A 29 -26.07 14.76 16.72
N GLU A 30 -24.98 15.07 17.42
CA GLU A 30 -24.72 16.42 17.87
C GLU A 30 -24.15 17.30 16.74
N SER A 31 -24.44 18.60 16.81
CA SER A 31 -24.05 19.54 15.77
C SER A 31 -22.53 19.69 15.59
N HIS A 32 -21.76 19.53 16.66
CA HIS A 32 -20.30 19.58 16.60
C HIS A 32 -19.73 18.32 15.89
N THR A 33 -20.30 17.15 16.18
CA THR A 33 -19.95 15.86 15.54
C THR A 33 -20.26 15.86 14.04
N TRP A 34 -21.38 16.46 13.62
CA TRP A 34 -21.73 16.58 12.21
C TRP A 34 -20.74 17.45 11.43
N ARG A 35 -20.28 18.55 12.04
CA ARG A 35 -19.28 19.42 11.44
C ARG A 35 -17.89 18.77 11.41
N TYR A 36 -17.53 18.01 12.45
CA TYR A 36 -16.33 17.17 12.41
C TYR A 36 -16.37 16.19 11.25
N PHE A 37 -17.51 15.50 11.07
CA PHE A 37 -17.71 14.59 9.95
C PHE A 37 -17.59 15.30 8.59
N ALA A 38 -18.11 16.53 8.46
CA ALA A 38 -17.94 17.32 7.24
C ALA A 38 -16.46 17.54 6.90
N VAL A 39 -15.64 17.97 7.87
CA VAL A 39 -14.18 18.14 7.70
C VAL A 39 -13.52 16.81 7.35
N PHE A 40 -13.86 15.73 8.07
CA PHE A 40 -13.35 14.40 7.80
C PHE A 40 -13.65 13.93 6.36
N ALA A 41 -14.88 14.07 5.89
CA ALA A 41 -15.27 13.73 4.52
C ALA A 41 -14.51 14.56 3.49
N GLY A 42 -14.32 15.86 3.74
CA GLY A 42 -13.46 16.72 2.93
C GLY A 42 -12.02 16.21 2.82
N VAL A 43 -11.43 15.80 3.95
CA VAL A 43 -10.08 15.20 3.98
C VAL A 43 -10.03 13.93 3.15
N ILE A 44 -11.03 13.05 3.24
CA ILE A 44 -11.11 11.83 2.41
C ILE A 44 -11.14 12.18 0.92
N VAL A 45 -11.97 13.15 0.53
CA VAL A 45 -12.02 13.62 -0.87
C VAL A 45 -10.67 14.19 -1.31
N GLY A 46 -10.01 14.95 -0.43
CA GLY A 46 -8.66 15.45 -0.69
C GLY A 46 -7.62 14.33 -0.86
N LEU A 47 -7.71 13.27 -0.06
CA LEU A 47 -6.83 12.09 -0.18
C LEU A 47 -7.11 11.27 -1.45
N ILE A 48 -8.34 11.27 -1.96
CA ILE A 48 -8.69 10.59 -3.22
C ILE A 48 -8.23 11.41 -4.44
N LEU A 49 -8.44 12.73 -4.40
CA LEU A 49 -8.12 13.61 -5.53
C LEU A 49 -6.64 14.02 -5.59
N GLU A 50 -5.92 13.86 -4.47
CA GLU A 50 -4.50 14.16 -4.29
C GLU A 50 -4.08 15.51 -4.93
N PRO A 51 -4.69 16.65 -4.55
CA PRO A 51 -4.29 17.96 -5.05
C PRO A 51 -2.87 18.36 -4.57
N VAL A 52 -2.47 17.84 -3.42
CA VAL A 52 -1.13 17.93 -2.83
C VAL A 52 -0.79 16.56 -2.23
N PRO A 53 0.47 16.29 -1.83
CA PRO A 53 0.82 15.00 -1.22
C PRO A 53 -0.12 14.65 -0.05
N GLY A 54 -0.59 13.40 0.03
CA GLY A 54 -1.62 12.99 0.99
C GLY A 54 -1.28 13.30 2.45
N ALA A 55 0.00 13.25 2.82
CA ALA A 55 0.46 13.66 4.16
C ALA A 55 0.13 15.13 4.46
N VAL A 56 0.25 16.01 3.47
CA VAL A 56 -0.10 17.44 3.60
C VAL A 56 -1.62 17.60 3.76
N VAL A 57 -2.42 16.86 2.99
CA VAL A 57 -3.89 16.87 3.13
C VAL A 57 -4.31 16.42 4.54
N ALA A 58 -3.73 15.32 5.03
CA ALA A 58 -4.02 14.81 6.37
C ALA A 58 -3.60 15.81 7.46
N MET A 59 -2.43 16.43 7.34
CA MET A 59 -1.97 17.45 8.28
C MET A 59 -2.87 18.68 8.30
N ILE A 60 -3.30 19.17 7.13
CA ILE A 60 -4.27 20.28 7.03
C ILE A 60 -5.57 19.90 7.75
N GLY A 61 -6.09 18.70 7.53
CA GLY A 61 -7.28 18.20 8.21
C GLY A 61 -7.15 18.17 9.74
N ILE A 62 -6.04 17.60 10.24
CA ILE A 62 -5.74 17.55 11.68
C ILE A 62 -5.63 18.97 12.25
N SER A 63 -4.94 19.88 11.56
CA SER A 63 -4.79 21.27 11.99
C SER A 63 -6.13 22.01 12.03
N ILE A 64 -6.98 21.86 10.99
CA ILE A 64 -8.32 22.46 10.97
C ILE A 64 -9.14 21.97 12.16
N ILE A 65 -9.15 20.66 12.42
CA ILE A 65 -9.91 20.08 13.53
C ILE A 65 -9.37 20.54 14.89
N ALA A 66 -8.06 20.59 15.07
CA ALA A 66 -7.45 21.04 16.32
C ALA A 66 -7.70 22.53 16.59
N ILE A 67 -7.55 23.39 15.58
CA ILE A 67 -7.76 24.84 15.68
C ILE A 67 -9.24 25.14 15.93
N LEU A 68 -10.13 24.46 15.22
CA LEU A 68 -11.58 24.62 15.36
C LEU A 68 -12.19 23.64 16.38
N SER A 69 -11.38 23.09 17.28
CA SER A 69 -11.80 22.08 18.25
C SER A 69 -12.98 22.47 19.15
N PRO A 70 -13.20 23.75 19.54
CA PRO A 70 -14.41 24.13 20.27
C PRO A 70 -15.71 23.92 19.50
N TRP A 71 -15.67 23.91 18.16
CA TRP A 71 -16.85 23.73 17.31
C TRP A 71 -16.96 22.36 16.68
N LEU A 72 -15.85 21.59 16.66
CA LEU A 72 -15.76 20.32 15.95
C LEU A 72 -15.53 19.13 16.90
N LEU A 73 -14.69 19.29 17.93
CA LEU A 73 -14.20 18.16 18.71
C LEU A 73 -14.90 18.00 20.07
N PHE A 74 -15.31 19.10 20.68
CA PHE A 74 -15.84 19.11 22.05
C PHE A 74 -17.30 19.52 22.08
N SER A 75 -18.06 18.91 22.99
CA SER A 75 -19.45 19.30 23.22
C SER A 75 -19.52 20.61 24.02
N PRO A 76 -20.62 21.38 23.91
CA PRO A 76 -20.81 22.60 24.70
C PRO A 76 -20.69 22.35 26.21
N GLU A 77 -21.15 21.20 26.70
CA GLU A 77 -21.10 20.80 28.10
C GLU A 77 -19.66 20.56 28.56
N GLN A 78 -18.81 19.98 27.71
CA GLN A 78 -17.39 19.80 28.01
C GLN A 78 -16.66 21.15 28.10
N LEU A 79 -16.99 22.09 27.22
CA LEU A 79 -16.41 23.43 27.22
C LEU A 79 -16.86 24.28 28.41
N ALA A 80 -18.06 24.02 28.93
CA ALA A 80 -18.60 24.72 30.10
C ALA A 80 -18.06 24.20 31.45
N GLN A 81 -17.31 23.09 31.47
CA GLN A 81 -16.70 22.57 32.70
C GLN A 81 -15.58 23.49 33.20
N ASP A 82 -15.64 23.86 34.47
CA ASP A 82 -14.61 24.68 35.11
C ASP A 82 -13.22 24.03 35.00
N GLY A 83 -12.26 24.80 34.48
CA GLY A 83 -10.89 24.34 34.28
C GLY A 83 -10.66 23.48 33.03
N PHE A 84 -11.64 23.34 32.13
CA PHE A 84 -11.46 22.60 30.88
C PHE A 84 -10.49 23.30 29.92
N LYS A 85 -9.27 22.77 29.82
CA LYS A 85 -8.23 23.27 28.90
C LYS A 85 -8.39 22.67 27.51
N PHE A 86 -9.36 23.18 26.73
CA PHE A 86 -9.66 22.66 25.39
C PHE A 86 -8.42 22.65 24.47
N THR A 87 -7.55 23.65 24.58
CA THR A 87 -6.31 23.73 23.78
C THR A 87 -5.36 22.56 24.03
N ALA A 88 -5.14 22.20 25.31
CA ALA A 88 -4.30 21.07 25.68
C ALA A 88 -4.92 19.73 25.24
N LYS A 89 -6.24 19.58 25.40
CA LYS A 89 -6.96 18.38 24.94
C LYS A 89 -6.95 18.26 23.41
N ALA A 90 -7.11 19.36 22.68
CA ALA A 90 -7.06 19.37 21.22
C ALA A 90 -5.67 19.00 20.71
N LEU A 91 -4.61 19.51 21.35
CA LEU A 91 -3.24 19.12 21.03
C LEU A 91 -3.01 17.63 21.30
N SER A 92 -3.44 17.14 22.47
CA SER A 92 -3.35 15.72 22.82
C SER A 92 -4.08 14.83 21.80
N TRP A 93 -5.27 15.24 21.37
CA TRP A 93 -6.01 14.56 20.29
C TRP A 93 -5.23 14.58 18.97
N ALA A 94 -4.71 15.74 18.55
CA ALA A 94 -4.00 15.89 17.28
C ALA A 94 -2.73 15.02 17.20
N VAL A 95 -2.00 14.86 18.31
CA VAL A 95 -0.79 14.04 18.36
C VAL A 95 -1.04 12.57 18.71
N SER A 96 -2.26 12.24 19.14
CA SER A 96 -2.60 10.89 19.65
C SER A 96 -2.29 9.79 18.63
N GLY A 97 -2.62 10.02 17.35
CA GLY A 97 -2.31 9.10 16.25
C GLY A 97 -0.80 8.83 16.15
N PHE A 98 0.04 9.86 16.22
CA PHE A 98 1.50 9.75 16.13
C PHE A 98 2.14 9.05 17.34
N SER A 99 1.44 9.00 18.48
CA SER A 99 1.86 8.28 19.68
C SER A 99 1.43 6.81 19.71
N ASN A 100 0.72 6.34 18.68
CA ASN A 100 0.19 4.99 18.63
C ASN A 100 1.33 3.96 18.48
N SER A 101 1.44 3.04 19.45
CA SER A 101 2.49 2.02 19.48
C SER A 101 2.43 1.05 18.29
N VAL A 102 1.24 0.80 17.74
CA VAL A 102 1.07 0.02 16.51
C VAL A 102 1.75 0.76 15.35
N ILE A 103 1.57 2.08 15.22
CA ILE A 103 2.21 2.87 14.14
C ILE A 103 3.74 2.84 14.27
N TRP A 104 4.29 2.94 15.48
CA TRP A 104 5.73 2.84 15.69
C TRP A 104 6.30 1.46 15.37
N LEU A 105 5.55 0.39 15.68
CA LEU A 105 5.91 -0.97 15.27
C LEU A 105 5.97 -1.10 13.74
N ILE A 106 5.01 -0.48 13.03
CA ILE A 106 4.99 -0.43 11.57
C ILE A 106 6.24 0.30 11.06
N PHE A 107 6.50 1.51 11.57
CA PHE A 107 7.64 2.31 11.16
C PHE A 107 8.97 1.54 11.31
N ALA A 108 9.18 0.88 12.45
CA ALA A 108 10.35 0.05 12.68
C ALA A 108 10.47 -1.09 11.65
N ALA A 109 9.37 -1.80 11.38
CA ALA A 109 9.35 -2.85 10.36
C ALA A 109 9.73 -2.28 8.98
N PHE A 110 9.17 -1.13 8.59
CA PHE A 110 9.48 -0.47 7.30
C PHE A 110 10.96 -0.12 7.19
N MET A 111 11.58 0.40 8.24
CA MET A 111 13.02 0.69 8.27
C MET A 111 13.85 -0.58 8.07
N PHE A 112 13.52 -1.67 8.75
CA PHE A 112 14.20 -2.96 8.57
C PHE A 112 13.99 -3.53 7.16
N GLY A 113 12.76 -3.48 6.63
CA GLY A 113 12.44 -3.94 5.28
C GLY A 113 13.19 -3.15 4.20
N THR A 114 13.35 -1.84 4.38
CA THR A 114 14.13 -0.98 3.47
C THR A 114 15.62 -1.29 3.54
N GLY A 115 16.16 -1.55 4.74
CA GLY A 115 17.54 -2.00 4.90
C GLY A 115 17.81 -3.36 4.23
N TYR A 116 16.85 -4.28 4.34
CA TYR A 116 16.90 -5.57 3.64
C TYR A 116 16.87 -5.40 2.11
N GLU A 117 16.05 -4.50 1.59
CA GLU A 117 15.95 -4.22 0.15
C GLU A 117 17.29 -3.79 -0.45
N LYS A 118 18.05 -2.94 0.27
CA LYS A 118 19.39 -2.50 -0.14
C LYS A 118 20.39 -3.65 -0.32
N THR A 119 20.17 -4.81 0.31
CA THR A 119 21.05 -5.99 0.15
C THR A 119 20.92 -6.67 -1.21
N GLY A 120 19.85 -6.38 -1.96
CA GLY A 120 19.55 -7.05 -3.23
C GLY A 120 19.13 -8.52 -3.08
N LEU A 121 18.94 -9.03 -1.86
CA LEU A 121 18.52 -10.42 -1.63
C LEU A 121 17.15 -10.69 -2.26
N GLY A 122 16.19 -9.77 -2.11
CA GLY A 122 14.87 -9.93 -2.72
C GLY A 122 14.91 -10.00 -4.25
N ARG A 123 15.71 -9.14 -4.89
CA ARG A 123 15.97 -9.19 -6.33
C ARG A 123 16.57 -10.54 -6.75
N ARG A 124 17.53 -11.06 -5.97
CA ARG A 124 18.15 -12.36 -6.26
C ARG A 124 17.15 -13.52 -6.16
N ILE A 125 16.31 -13.55 -5.12
CA ILE A 125 15.27 -14.57 -4.96
C ILE A 125 14.31 -14.55 -6.15
N ALA A 126 13.85 -13.37 -6.53
CA ALA A 126 12.94 -13.21 -7.67
C ALA A 126 13.59 -13.66 -8.99
N LEU A 127 14.85 -13.30 -9.24
CA LEU A 127 15.58 -13.77 -10.42
C LEU A 127 15.81 -15.28 -10.43
N ILE A 128 16.03 -15.93 -9.27
CA ILE A 128 16.15 -17.39 -9.18
C ILE A 128 14.84 -18.06 -9.59
N LEU A 129 13.70 -17.55 -9.13
CA LEU A 129 12.38 -18.08 -9.49
C LEU A 129 12.07 -17.86 -10.97
N VAL A 130 12.32 -16.65 -11.49
CA VAL A 130 12.16 -16.33 -12.92
C VAL A 130 13.06 -17.21 -13.78
N LYS A 131 14.32 -17.47 -13.36
CA LYS A 131 15.22 -18.39 -14.05
C LYS A 131 14.64 -19.81 -14.10
N LYS A 132 14.17 -20.34 -12.97
CA LYS A 132 13.72 -21.72 -12.85
C LYS A 132 12.38 -21.98 -13.57
N MET A 133 11.49 -20.99 -13.58
CA MET A 133 10.10 -21.16 -14.01
C MET A 133 9.76 -20.39 -15.30
N GLY A 134 10.67 -19.56 -15.80
CA GLY A 134 10.43 -18.65 -16.93
C GLY A 134 10.32 -19.30 -18.31
N HIS A 135 10.53 -20.62 -18.43
CA HIS A 135 10.44 -21.34 -19.71
C HIS A 135 9.02 -21.36 -20.29
N ARG A 136 7.99 -21.27 -19.44
CA ARG A 136 6.59 -21.14 -19.87
C ARG A 136 5.94 -19.93 -19.22
N THR A 137 5.13 -19.20 -19.97
CA THR A 137 4.58 -17.92 -19.53
C THR A 137 3.61 -18.07 -18.34
N LEU A 138 2.87 -19.18 -18.27
CA LEU A 138 2.04 -19.48 -17.08
C LEU A 138 2.91 -19.62 -15.82
N PHE A 139 3.96 -20.44 -15.88
CA PHE A 139 4.88 -20.63 -14.76
C PHE A 139 5.69 -19.37 -14.43
N LEU A 140 5.95 -18.52 -15.41
CA LEU A 140 6.50 -17.18 -15.16
C LEU A 140 5.56 -16.32 -14.31
N GLY A 141 4.25 -16.37 -14.54
CA GLY A 141 3.26 -15.72 -13.67
C GLY A 141 3.28 -16.24 -12.24
N TYR A 142 3.38 -17.58 -12.07
CA TYR A 142 3.61 -18.18 -10.75
C TYR A 142 4.93 -17.77 -10.12
N ALA A 143 6.00 -17.61 -10.91
CA ALA A 143 7.28 -17.14 -10.41
C ALA A 143 7.16 -15.74 -9.80
N VAL A 144 6.42 -14.84 -10.44
CA VAL A 144 6.13 -13.50 -9.92
C VAL A 144 5.30 -13.59 -8.63
N MET A 145 4.21 -14.36 -8.63
CA MET A 145 3.36 -14.58 -7.45
C MET A 145 4.16 -15.11 -6.25
N LEU A 146 4.99 -16.14 -6.46
CA LEU A 146 5.80 -16.74 -5.40
C LEU A 146 6.93 -15.81 -4.94
N SER A 147 7.49 -15.00 -5.84
CA SER A 147 8.47 -13.98 -5.47
C SER A 147 7.84 -12.97 -4.52
N GLU A 148 6.67 -12.42 -4.89
CA GLU A 148 5.91 -11.52 -4.01
C GLU A 148 5.56 -12.19 -2.67
N LEU A 149 5.11 -13.45 -2.69
CA LEU A 149 4.70 -14.17 -1.48
C LEU A 149 5.86 -14.36 -0.49
N ILE A 150 7.07 -14.66 -0.99
CA ILE A 150 8.27 -14.83 -0.16
C ILE A 150 8.75 -13.49 0.40
N LEU A 151 8.57 -12.39 -0.35
CA LEU A 151 9.00 -11.05 0.06
C LEU A 151 8.03 -10.37 1.02
N ALA A 152 6.73 -10.66 0.89
CA ALA A 152 5.65 -10.03 1.64
C ALA A 152 5.81 -10.02 3.18
N PRO A 153 6.24 -11.09 3.87
CA PRO A 153 6.37 -11.06 5.33
C PRO A 153 7.52 -10.16 5.82
N VAL A 154 8.55 -9.93 4.99
CA VAL A 154 9.79 -9.24 5.38
C VAL A 154 9.80 -7.77 4.94
N THR A 155 9.20 -7.46 3.80
CA THR A 155 9.12 -6.10 3.27
C THR A 155 7.73 -5.54 3.54
N PRO A 156 7.55 -4.66 4.53
CA PRO A 156 6.23 -4.25 4.97
C PRO A 156 5.61 -3.12 4.12
N SER A 157 5.95 -3.10 2.83
CA SER A 157 5.52 -2.09 1.89
C SER A 157 5.21 -2.77 0.56
N ASN A 158 3.94 -2.74 0.18
CA ASN A 158 3.50 -3.21 -1.14
C ASN A 158 4.19 -2.44 -2.26
N SER A 159 4.28 -1.11 -2.14
CA SER A 159 5.01 -0.27 -3.10
C SER A 159 6.50 -0.62 -3.19
N ALA A 160 7.17 -0.94 -2.08
CA ALA A 160 8.59 -1.31 -2.13
C ALA A 160 8.79 -2.68 -2.79
N ARG A 161 7.95 -3.67 -2.50
CA ARG A 161 8.03 -4.99 -3.16
C ARG A 161 7.65 -4.90 -4.63
N GLY A 162 6.45 -4.44 -4.91
CA GLY A 162 5.88 -4.38 -6.24
C GLY A 162 6.68 -3.45 -7.15
N ALA A 163 6.84 -2.18 -6.78
CA ALA A 163 7.52 -1.19 -7.63
C ALA A 163 9.04 -1.19 -7.50
N GLY A 164 9.58 -1.49 -6.31
CA GLY A 164 11.03 -1.46 -6.04
C GLY A 164 11.77 -2.74 -6.43
N ILE A 165 11.20 -3.91 -6.15
CA ILE A 165 11.87 -5.20 -6.36
C ILE A 165 11.37 -5.92 -7.61
N VAL A 166 10.06 -6.14 -7.71
CA VAL A 166 9.46 -7.01 -8.75
C VAL A 166 9.35 -6.28 -10.08
N TYR A 167 8.85 -5.03 -10.09
CA TYR A 167 8.64 -4.24 -11.30
C TYR A 167 9.91 -4.10 -12.16
N PRO A 168 11.10 -3.76 -11.61
CA PRO A 168 12.34 -3.70 -12.40
C PRO A 168 12.72 -5.03 -13.05
N ILE A 169 12.30 -6.17 -12.50
CA ILE A 169 12.54 -7.47 -13.11
C ILE A 169 11.54 -7.67 -14.25
N ILE A 170 10.25 -7.57 -13.96
CA ILE A 170 9.20 -7.88 -14.94
C ILE A 170 9.16 -6.89 -16.10
N ARG A 171 9.54 -5.61 -15.92
CA ARG A 171 9.55 -4.60 -17.00
C ARG A 171 10.59 -4.85 -18.07
N ASN A 172 11.65 -5.61 -17.75
CA ASN A 172 12.74 -5.92 -18.66
C ASN A 172 12.46 -7.17 -19.51
N LEU A 173 11.41 -7.94 -19.18
CA LEU A 173 11.08 -9.17 -19.91
C LEU A 173 10.38 -8.91 -21.26
N PRO A 174 9.41 -7.98 -21.39
CA PRO A 174 8.69 -7.76 -22.63
C PRO A 174 9.59 -7.35 -23.82
N PRO A 175 10.60 -6.48 -23.65
CA PRO A 175 11.54 -6.14 -24.72
C PRO A 175 12.32 -7.34 -25.29
N LEU A 176 12.57 -8.40 -24.50
CA LEU A 176 13.25 -9.62 -24.98
C LEU A 176 12.44 -10.31 -26.09
N TYR A 177 11.13 -10.12 -26.12
CA TYR A 177 10.22 -10.70 -27.11
C TYR A 177 9.56 -9.64 -27.99
N HIS A 178 10.16 -8.46 -28.10
CA HIS A 178 9.63 -7.32 -28.88
C HIS A 178 8.19 -6.94 -28.51
N SER A 179 7.81 -7.13 -27.24
CA SER A 179 6.49 -6.78 -26.71
C SER A 179 6.51 -5.37 -26.12
N GLN A 180 5.91 -4.41 -26.84
CA GLN A 180 5.98 -2.98 -26.51
C GLN A 180 4.67 -2.43 -25.90
N PRO A 181 4.75 -1.41 -25.02
CA PRO A 181 3.55 -0.76 -24.49
C PRO A 181 2.82 0.02 -25.58
N ASN A 182 1.49 0.12 -25.48
CA ASN A 182 0.62 0.85 -26.42
C ASN A 182 0.69 0.36 -27.88
N ASP A 183 1.14 -0.87 -28.09
CA ASP A 183 1.24 -1.51 -29.41
C ASP A 183 0.50 -2.86 -29.41
N ALA A 184 0.16 -3.37 -30.59
CA ALA A 184 -0.48 -4.69 -30.72
C ALA A 184 0.40 -5.83 -30.13
N SER A 185 1.73 -5.68 -30.16
CA SER A 185 2.69 -6.61 -29.57
C SER A 185 2.65 -6.67 -28.03
N SER A 186 2.00 -5.72 -27.35
CA SER A 186 1.84 -5.70 -25.88
C SER A 186 1.27 -7.01 -25.32
N ARG A 187 0.40 -7.66 -26.10
CA ARG A 187 -0.24 -8.93 -25.77
C ARG A 187 0.67 -10.16 -25.87
N SER A 188 1.86 -10.02 -26.46
CA SER A 188 2.82 -11.12 -26.59
C SER A 188 3.17 -11.68 -25.21
N ILE A 189 3.66 -10.83 -24.32
CA ILE A 189 3.94 -11.17 -22.92
C ILE A 189 3.76 -9.99 -21.96
N GLY A 190 3.93 -8.74 -22.45
CA GLY A 190 3.95 -7.52 -21.65
C GLY A 190 2.73 -7.29 -20.80
N SER A 191 1.55 -7.27 -21.40
CA SER A 191 0.29 -7.05 -20.68
C SER A 191 0.06 -8.10 -19.58
N TYR A 192 0.31 -9.38 -19.89
CA TYR A 192 0.14 -10.48 -18.93
C TYR A 192 1.11 -10.33 -17.74
N ILE A 193 2.40 -10.11 -18.00
CA ILE A 193 3.39 -10.08 -16.93
C ILE A 193 3.29 -8.82 -16.06
N MET A 194 2.92 -7.68 -16.65
CA MET A 194 2.61 -6.46 -15.88
C MET A 194 1.39 -6.66 -14.99
N TRP A 195 0.32 -7.27 -15.52
CA TRP A 195 -0.87 -7.61 -14.75
C TRP A 195 -0.56 -8.57 -13.60
N MET A 196 0.28 -9.58 -13.85
CA MET A 196 0.75 -10.49 -12.81
C MET A 196 1.55 -9.77 -11.72
N GLY A 197 2.37 -8.77 -12.06
CA GLY A 197 3.07 -7.96 -11.06
C GLY A 197 2.13 -7.27 -10.09
N ILE A 198 1.13 -6.56 -10.62
CA ILE A 198 0.16 -5.81 -9.79
C ILE A 198 -0.70 -6.77 -8.96
N THR A 199 -1.29 -7.79 -9.60
CA THR A 199 -2.20 -8.71 -8.91
C THR A 199 -1.50 -9.58 -7.88
N ALA A 200 -0.25 -10.00 -8.14
CA ALA A 200 0.55 -10.70 -7.15
C ALA A 200 0.78 -9.83 -5.91
N ASP A 201 1.21 -8.59 -6.07
CA ASP A 201 1.43 -7.67 -4.94
C ASP A 201 0.13 -7.41 -4.15
N CYS A 202 -1.02 -7.25 -4.82
CA CYS A 202 -2.30 -7.10 -4.14
C CYS A 202 -2.68 -8.33 -3.31
N VAL A 203 -2.57 -9.53 -3.90
CA VAL A 203 -2.92 -10.79 -3.23
C VAL A 203 -2.01 -11.03 -2.03
N THR A 204 -0.70 -10.95 -2.22
CA THR A 204 0.30 -11.22 -1.17
C THR A 204 0.25 -10.18 -0.06
N SER A 205 -0.14 -8.94 -0.38
CA SER A 205 -0.40 -7.89 0.60
C SER A 205 -1.52 -8.22 1.59
N ALA A 206 -2.52 -9.01 1.19
CA ALA A 206 -3.60 -9.42 2.10
C ALA A 206 -3.16 -10.57 3.04
N VAL A 207 -2.24 -11.42 2.60
CA VAL A 207 -1.82 -12.64 3.32
C VAL A 207 -1.17 -12.31 4.67
N PHE A 208 -0.28 -11.33 4.68
CA PHE A 208 0.52 -10.99 5.86
C PHE A 208 0.09 -9.65 6.44
N LEU A 209 -0.05 -9.62 7.76
CA LEU A 209 -0.44 -8.41 8.48
C LEU A 209 0.51 -7.24 8.17
N THR A 210 1.81 -7.51 8.08
CA THR A 210 2.84 -6.49 7.84
C THR A 210 2.97 -6.08 6.38
N ALA A 211 2.37 -6.79 5.42
CA ALA A 211 2.66 -6.58 4.01
C ALA A 211 2.10 -5.26 3.43
N MET A 212 1.16 -4.60 4.12
CA MET A 212 0.56 -3.34 3.69
C MET A 212 0.04 -2.54 4.90
N ALA A 213 0.17 -1.21 4.85
CA ALA A 213 -0.22 -0.32 5.95
C ALA A 213 -1.72 -0.42 6.36
N PRO A 214 -2.69 -0.45 5.41
CA PRO A 214 -4.09 -0.73 5.70
C PRO A 214 -4.39 -1.92 6.63
N ASN A 215 -3.66 -3.03 6.51
CA ASN A 215 -3.89 -4.21 7.37
C ASN A 215 -3.62 -3.88 8.85
N LEU A 216 -2.56 -3.10 9.09
CA LEU A 216 -2.14 -2.69 10.42
C LEU A 216 -3.06 -1.58 10.99
N LEU A 217 -3.60 -0.73 10.12
CA LEU A 217 -4.66 0.22 10.50
C LEU A 217 -5.92 -0.54 10.95
N LEU A 218 -6.35 -1.55 10.19
CA LEU A 218 -7.49 -2.39 10.56
C LEU A 218 -7.28 -3.03 11.94
N MET A 219 -6.08 -3.53 12.22
CA MET A 219 -5.72 -4.04 13.54
C MET A 219 -5.88 -3.03 14.67
N GLY A 220 -5.47 -1.79 14.45
CA GLY A 220 -5.68 -0.69 15.40
C GLY A 220 -7.18 -0.42 15.63
N LEU A 221 -7.96 -0.37 14.56
CA LEU A 221 -9.41 -0.14 14.62
C LEU A 221 -10.16 -1.28 15.32
N MET A 222 -9.80 -2.53 15.03
CA MET A 222 -10.39 -3.70 15.69
C MET A 222 -10.14 -3.67 17.19
N LYS A 223 -8.90 -3.39 17.62
CA LYS A 223 -8.56 -3.28 19.03
C LYS A 223 -9.39 -2.20 19.74
N SER A 224 -9.64 -1.07 19.08
CA SER A 224 -10.48 0.01 19.63
C SER A 224 -11.96 -0.35 19.68
N ALA A 225 -12.47 -1.11 18.70
CA ALA A 225 -13.90 -1.41 18.58
C ALA A 225 -14.36 -2.63 19.39
N SER A 226 -13.56 -3.71 19.44
CA SER A 226 -13.96 -4.98 20.06
C SER A 226 -13.13 -5.33 21.29
N HIS A 227 -12.13 -4.52 21.65
CA HIS A 227 -11.10 -4.83 22.65
C HIS A 227 -10.29 -6.12 22.38
N ALA A 228 -10.55 -6.80 21.26
CA ALA A 228 -9.78 -7.96 20.83
C ALA A 228 -8.51 -7.51 20.12
N ALA A 229 -7.37 -8.03 20.58
CA ALA A 229 -6.08 -7.83 19.92
C ALA A 229 -5.72 -9.10 19.15
N LEU A 230 -5.94 -9.11 17.84
CA LEU A 230 -5.41 -10.17 16.99
C LEU A 230 -3.89 -10.03 16.86
N GLY A 231 -3.17 -11.13 17.00
CA GLY A 231 -1.74 -11.18 16.71
C GLY A 231 -1.47 -11.29 15.21
N TRP A 232 -0.19 -11.18 14.85
CA TRP A 232 0.28 -11.47 13.49
C TRP A 232 -0.06 -12.91 13.06
N GLY A 233 0.07 -13.88 13.99
CA GLY A 233 -0.25 -15.28 13.73
C GLY A 233 -1.74 -15.52 13.47
N ASP A 234 -2.61 -14.86 14.22
CA ASP A 234 -4.07 -14.97 14.06
C ASP A 234 -4.51 -14.43 12.69
N TRP A 235 -3.94 -13.28 12.28
CA TRP A 235 -4.17 -12.73 10.94
C TRP A 235 -3.74 -13.72 9.86
N PHE A 236 -2.51 -14.22 9.96
CA PHE A 236 -1.96 -15.15 8.96
C PHE A 236 -2.82 -16.42 8.85
N LEU A 237 -3.18 -17.04 9.97
CA LEU A 237 -4.03 -18.23 9.99
C LEU A 237 -5.44 -17.95 9.46
N GLY A 238 -6.01 -16.79 9.79
CA GLY A 238 -7.32 -16.38 9.27
C GLY A 238 -7.32 -16.12 7.76
N MET A 239 -6.26 -15.53 7.23
CA MET A 239 -6.13 -15.25 5.80
C MET A 239 -5.68 -16.47 4.99
N LEU A 240 -5.05 -17.47 5.61
CA LEU A 240 -4.41 -18.60 4.94
C LEU A 240 -5.34 -19.34 3.95
N PRO A 241 -6.60 -19.72 4.27
CA PRO A 241 -7.44 -20.50 3.37
C PRO A 241 -7.74 -19.75 2.06
N LEU A 242 -8.10 -18.47 2.17
CA LEU A 242 -8.38 -17.62 1.01
C LEU A 242 -7.09 -17.30 0.24
N SER A 243 -5.99 -17.08 0.96
CA SER A 243 -4.69 -16.75 0.37
C SER A 243 -4.14 -17.88 -0.50
N ILE A 244 -4.20 -19.14 -0.02
CA ILE A 244 -3.77 -20.30 -0.79
C ILE A 244 -4.58 -20.39 -2.08
N LEU A 245 -5.90 -20.24 -1.99
CA LEU A 245 -6.78 -20.26 -3.15
C LEU A 245 -6.40 -19.18 -4.17
N LEU A 246 -6.20 -17.94 -3.72
CA LEU A 246 -5.86 -16.82 -4.60
C LEU A 246 -4.45 -16.94 -5.20
N VAL A 247 -3.45 -17.35 -4.43
CA VAL A 247 -2.08 -17.58 -4.92
C VAL A 247 -2.06 -18.63 -6.04
N LEU A 248 -2.91 -19.65 -5.95
CA LEU A 248 -3.03 -20.69 -6.97
C LEU A 248 -3.88 -20.25 -8.15
N LEU A 249 -5.03 -19.62 -7.91
CA LEU A 249 -5.99 -19.29 -8.96
C LEU A 249 -5.60 -18.05 -9.76
N VAL A 250 -5.06 -16.99 -9.14
CA VAL A 250 -4.86 -15.71 -9.83
C VAL A 250 -3.93 -15.81 -11.05
N PRO A 251 -2.75 -16.47 -10.97
CA PRO A 251 -1.91 -16.66 -12.16
C PRO A 251 -2.61 -17.45 -13.26
N TRP A 252 -3.39 -18.47 -12.88
CA TRP A 252 -4.14 -19.29 -13.82
C TRP A 252 -5.29 -18.52 -14.47
N LEU A 253 -6.09 -17.79 -13.68
CA LEU A 253 -7.19 -16.95 -14.16
C LEU A 253 -6.68 -15.84 -15.08
N ALA A 254 -5.59 -15.16 -14.72
CA ALA A 254 -4.96 -14.17 -15.58
C ALA A 254 -4.55 -14.77 -16.94
N TYR A 255 -4.03 -16.00 -16.93
CA TYR A 255 -3.64 -16.71 -18.14
C TYR A 255 -4.83 -17.18 -18.99
N VAL A 256 -5.97 -17.47 -18.37
CA VAL A 256 -7.20 -17.89 -19.07
C VAL A 256 -7.96 -16.68 -19.64
N PHE A 257 -8.16 -15.63 -18.85
CA PHE A 257 -8.91 -14.44 -19.27
C PHE A 257 -8.12 -13.55 -20.22
N TYR A 258 -6.81 -13.45 -20.01
CA TYR A 258 -5.94 -12.63 -20.84
C TYR A 258 -4.70 -13.42 -21.30
N PRO A 259 -4.91 -14.44 -22.15
CA PRO A 259 -3.84 -15.34 -22.54
C PRO A 259 -2.74 -14.58 -23.28
N PRO A 260 -1.46 -14.68 -22.82
CA PRO A 260 -0.33 -14.15 -23.59
C PRO A 260 -0.22 -14.91 -24.92
N VAL A 261 0.17 -14.23 -26.00
CA VAL A 261 0.38 -14.90 -27.30
C VAL A 261 1.59 -15.83 -27.22
N LEU A 262 2.67 -15.38 -26.59
CA LEU A 262 3.84 -16.19 -26.33
C LEU A 262 3.59 -17.10 -25.12
N LYS A 263 3.64 -18.42 -25.31
CA LYS A 263 3.40 -19.41 -24.25
C LYS A 263 4.67 -20.02 -23.66
N SER A 264 5.78 -19.96 -24.39
CA SER A 264 7.06 -20.52 -23.98
C SER A 264 8.22 -19.80 -24.64
N GLY A 265 9.39 -19.84 -24.01
CA GLY A 265 10.63 -19.31 -24.55
C GLY A 265 11.77 -19.34 -23.53
N ASP A 266 13.00 -19.39 -24.02
CA ASP A 266 14.19 -19.50 -23.17
C ASP A 266 14.89 -18.17 -22.92
N GLN A 267 14.42 -17.07 -23.53
CA GLN A 267 15.08 -15.77 -23.39
C GLN A 267 15.02 -15.25 -21.95
N VAL A 268 13.88 -15.43 -21.26
CA VAL A 268 13.69 -14.99 -19.87
C VAL A 268 14.61 -15.76 -18.91
N PRO A 269 14.67 -17.11 -18.92
CA PRO A 269 15.64 -17.86 -18.13
C PRO A 269 17.10 -17.47 -18.39
N ARG A 270 17.49 -17.28 -19.67
CA ARG A 270 18.85 -16.88 -20.03
C ARG A 270 19.19 -15.47 -19.52
N TRP A 271 18.28 -14.54 -19.69
CA TRP A 271 18.43 -13.18 -19.17
C TRP A 271 18.58 -13.18 -17.64
N ALA A 272 17.70 -13.90 -16.93
CA ALA A 272 17.77 -13.99 -15.47
C ALA A 272 19.08 -14.63 -14.99
N GLU A 273 19.62 -15.60 -15.73
CA GLU A 273 20.94 -16.16 -15.45
C GLU A 273 22.07 -15.13 -15.62
N THR A 274 22.03 -14.32 -16.67
CA THR A 274 23.00 -13.25 -16.88
C THR A 274 22.93 -12.22 -15.76
N GLU A 275 21.73 -11.78 -15.38
CA GLU A 275 21.53 -10.87 -14.25
C GLU A 275 22.09 -11.44 -12.93
N LEU A 276 21.82 -12.72 -12.65
CA LEU A 276 22.34 -13.39 -11.47
C LEU A 276 23.87 -13.49 -11.46
N LYS A 277 24.50 -13.68 -12.62
CA LYS A 277 25.96 -13.68 -12.77
C LYS A 277 26.53 -12.28 -12.52
N THR A 278 25.92 -11.24 -13.08
CA THR A 278 26.32 -9.84 -12.88
C THR A 278 26.20 -9.43 -11.42
N MET A 279 25.18 -9.92 -10.69
CA MET A 279 25.04 -9.69 -9.25
C MET A 279 26.13 -10.38 -8.39
N GLY A 280 26.95 -11.26 -8.96
CA GLY A 280 28.01 -11.98 -8.25
C GLY A 280 27.52 -12.96 -7.19
N ARG A 281 28.44 -13.55 -6.42
CA ARG A 281 28.11 -14.35 -5.22
C ARG A 281 27.64 -13.45 -4.09
N PHE A 282 26.96 -14.00 -3.08
CA PHE A 282 26.78 -13.28 -1.82
C PHE A 282 28.15 -12.93 -1.24
N ALA A 283 28.57 -11.68 -1.39
CA ALA A 283 29.60 -11.13 -0.54
C ALA A 283 28.98 -11.02 0.86
N HIS A 284 29.68 -11.49 1.90
CA HIS A 284 29.32 -11.13 3.27
C HIS A 284 29.10 -9.62 3.31
N ALA A 285 27.89 -9.20 3.66
CA ALA A 285 27.50 -7.81 3.63
C ALA A 285 28.56 -7.00 4.39
N LYS A 286 29.30 -6.14 3.67
CA LYS A 286 30.04 -5.05 4.32
C LYS A 286 29.02 -4.30 5.15
N LYS A 287 29.42 -3.91 6.36
CA LYS A 287 28.65 -3.17 7.38
C LYS A 287 28.26 -1.74 6.92
N GLU A 288 27.81 -1.58 5.68
CA GLU A 288 27.42 -0.31 5.05
C GLU A 288 25.90 -0.12 5.03
N CYS A 289 25.13 -1.02 5.66
CA CYS A 289 23.67 -0.87 5.79
C CYS A 289 23.25 0.28 6.74
N TRP A 290 24.20 0.94 7.41
CA TRP A 290 23.97 1.98 8.42
C TRP A 290 24.72 3.30 8.16
N ARG A 291 24.99 3.65 6.89
CA ARG A 291 25.37 5.01 6.51
C ARG A 291 24.27 5.71 5.75
#